data_AF-A0A964J3F3-F1
#
_entry.id   AF-A0A964J3F3-F1
#
_cell.length_a   1.000
_cell.length_b   1.000
_cell.length_c   1.000
_cell.angle_alpha   90.00
_cell.angle_beta   90.00
_cell.angle_gamma   90.00
#
_symmetry.space_group_name_H-M   'P 1'
#
loop_
_entity.id
_entity.type
_entity.pdbx_description
1 polymer ?
#
loop_
_entity_poly.entity_id
_entity_poly.type
_entity_poly.pdbx_seq_one_letter_code
_entity_poly.pdbx_strand_id
1 'polypeptide(L)'
;MKKRLDVLLVERGLATTRSQAQALVIAGLVPGYDKPGTQLDESVALEVERLPRFVSRGGEKLAHALEVLFLDPAGKDCLDVGASTGGFTDCLLQAGAARVIALDVGYGQLHPRLRADDRVTVLERVNARNVTSLPFAPEIVVCDVSFISVKTALPPLLRLAAAGWEALVLVKPQFEAGRADTPKGVVRDPEVRRRVLHDVCAATAGWGSKVVGIVDSGLPGPKGNREFLVHLTDSTEPTDADDLERWIDDAIG
;
A
#
# COMPACT_ATOMS: atom_id res chain seq x y z
N MET A 1 12.15 36.06 21.10
CA MET A 1 13.62 35.91 21.27
C MET A 1 14.15 35.15 20.06
N LYS A 2 15.40 35.37 19.62
CA LYS A 2 15.94 34.64 18.45
C LYS A 2 16.68 33.39 18.91
N LYS A 3 16.43 32.27 18.24
CA LYS A 3 17.10 30.99 18.47
C LYS A 3 17.63 30.42 17.15
N ARG A 4 18.63 29.55 17.27
CA ARG A 4 19.17 28.83 16.10
C ARG A 4 18.13 27.84 15.57
N LEU A 5 18.03 27.75 14.25
CA LEU A 5 17.15 26.81 13.55
C LEU A 5 17.35 25.36 14.03
N ASP A 6 18.59 24.89 14.15
CA ASP A 6 18.88 23.53 14.61
C ASP A 6 18.40 23.24 16.05
N VAL A 7 18.33 24.27 16.90
CA VAL A 7 17.76 24.16 18.26
C VAL A 7 16.23 24.17 18.19
N LEU A 8 15.64 25.07 17.41
CA LEU A 8 14.18 25.15 17.25
C LEU A 8 13.58 23.86 16.68
N LEU A 9 14.25 23.21 15.73
CA LEU A 9 13.80 21.93 15.18
C LEU A 9 13.73 20.82 16.24
N VAL A 10 14.70 20.78 17.17
CA VAL A 10 14.70 19.80 18.27
C VAL A 10 13.66 20.15 19.34
N GLU A 11 13.61 21.41 19.77
CA GLU A 11 12.65 21.88 20.78
C GLU A 11 11.19 21.66 20.35
N ARG A 12 10.92 21.67 19.03
CA ARG A 12 9.59 21.44 18.46
C ARG A 12 9.32 19.99 18.06
N GLY A 13 10.22 19.06 18.35
CA GLY A 13 10.06 17.65 18.01
C GLY A 13 10.11 17.34 16.51
N LEU A 14 10.58 18.28 15.68
CA LEU A 14 10.80 18.09 14.24
C LEU A 14 12.11 17.34 13.94
N ALA A 15 12.99 17.23 14.95
CA ALA A 15 14.17 16.38 14.97
C ALA A 15 14.39 15.85 16.40
N THR A 16 14.94 14.64 16.54
CA THR A 16 15.22 14.02 17.85
C THR A 16 16.55 14.47 18.44
N THR A 17 17.48 14.92 17.60
CA THR A 17 18.81 15.40 18.03
C THR A 17 19.25 16.62 17.23
N ARG A 18 20.16 17.44 17.78
CA ARG A 18 20.74 18.57 17.04
C ARG A 18 21.49 18.13 15.79
N SER A 19 22.16 16.98 15.82
CA SER A 19 22.86 16.43 14.65
C SER A 19 21.89 16.04 13.54
N GLN A 20 20.75 15.42 13.89
CA GLN A 20 19.69 15.15 12.92
C GLN A 20 19.10 16.45 12.36
N ALA A 21 18.82 17.44 13.22
CA ALA A 21 18.31 18.74 12.79
C ALA A 21 19.24 19.44 11.78
N GLN A 22 20.56 19.40 12.01
CA GLN A 22 21.55 19.93 11.07
C GLN A 22 21.55 19.18 9.74
N ALA A 23 21.48 17.84 9.78
CA ALA A 23 21.41 17.03 8.57
C ALA A 23 20.17 17.34 7.74
N LEU A 24 19.00 17.54 8.37
CA LEU A 24 17.75 17.90 7.68
C LEU A 24 17.88 19.24 6.95
N VAL A 25 18.46 20.26 7.59
CA VAL A 25 18.68 21.57 6.96
C VAL A 25 19.68 21.48 5.80
N ILE A 26 20.79 20.76 5.99
CA ILE A 26 21.82 20.57 4.94
C ILE A 26 21.25 19.80 3.74
N ALA A 27 20.36 18.84 3.99
CA ALA A 27 19.67 18.08 2.96
C ALA A 27 18.57 18.90 2.24
N GLY A 28 18.36 20.17 2.62
CA GLY A 28 17.31 21.02 2.04
C GLY A 28 15.90 20.63 2.46
N LEU A 29 15.74 19.78 3.47
CA LEU A 29 14.45 19.28 3.96
C LEU A 29 13.76 20.26 4.90
N VAL A 30 14.28 21.48 5.05
CA VAL A 30 13.63 22.55 5.82
C VAL A 30 13.40 23.72 4.87
N PRO A 31 12.21 23.82 4.25
CA PRO A 31 11.96 24.77 3.18
C PRO A 31 12.31 26.21 3.57
N GLY A 32 13.06 26.89 2.71
CA GLY A 32 13.49 28.27 2.94
C GLY A 32 14.74 28.44 3.80
N TYR A 33 15.38 27.35 4.24
CA TYR A 33 16.59 27.41 5.06
C TYR A 33 17.66 26.41 4.62
N ASP A 34 18.90 26.89 4.53
CA ASP A 34 20.09 26.11 4.10
C ASP A 34 21.21 26.09 5.15
N LYS A 35 21.07 26.88 6.23
CA LYS A 35 22.08 27.04 7.29
C LYS A 35 21.50 26.66 8.66
N PRO A 36 21.99 25.59 9.32
CA PRO A 36 21.46 25.17 10.61
C PRO A 36 21.61 26.21 11.73
N GLY A 37 22.62 27.08 11.62
CA GLY A 37 22.89 28.16 12.58
C GLY A 37 22.05 29.43 12.39
N THR A 38 21.09 29.43 11.46
CA THR A 38 20.26 30.61 11.17
C THR A 38 19.47 31.04 12.41
N GLN A 39 19.53 32.32 12.75
CA GLN A 39 18.83 32.89 13.91
C GLN A 39 17.41 33.30 13.51
N LEU A 40 16.42 32.58 14.01
CA LEU A 40 15.01 32.78 13.70
C LEU A 40 14.23 33.19 14.94
N ASP A 41 13.10 33.86 14.72
CA ASP A 41 12.16 34.09 15.80
C ASP A 41 11.54 32.77 16.27
N GLU A 42 11.36 32.61 17.58
CA GLU A 42 10.74 31.42 18.17
C GLU A 42 9.31 31.15 17.67
N SER A 43 8.62 32.14 17.11
CA SER A 43 7.27 32.00 16.53
C SER A 43 7.25 31.60 15.06
N VAL A 44 8.40 31.57 14.37
CA VAL A 44 8.47 31.26 12.93
C VAL A 44 7.85 29.89 12.65
N ALA A 45 7.00 29.73 11.64
CA ALA A 45 6.54 28.41 11.23
C ALA A 45 7.72 27.60 10.68
N LEU A 46 7.90 26.36 11.15
CA LEU A 46 8.91 25.44 10.65
C LEU A 46 8.24 24.11 10.34
N GLU A 47 8.56 23.58 9.18
CA GLU A 47 8.19 22.23 8.77
C GLU A 47 9.43 21.54 8.24
N VAL A 48 9.51 20.23 8.46
CA VAL A 48 10.54 19.38 7.87
C VAL A 48 9.86 18.55 6.79
N GLU A 49 10.34 18.68 5.56
CA GLU A 49 9.96 17.82 4.46
C GLU A 49 10.45 16.41 4.79
N ARG A 50 9.51 15.50 5.08
CA ARG A 50 9.85 14.10 5.30
C ARG A 50 10.07 13.47 3.94
N LEU A 51 11.29 12.95 3.73
CA LEU A 51 11.54 12.08 2.59
C LEU A 51 10.53 10.92 2.63
N PRO A 52 9.87 10.61 1.50
CA PRO A 52 8.96 9.48 1.45
C PRO A 52 9.69 8.20 1.85
N ARG A 53 9.09 7.41 2.75
CA ARG A 53 9.65 6.11 3.17
C ARG A 53 9.74 5.13 2.01
N PHE A 54 8.76 5.21 1.10
CA PHE A 54 8.63 4.34 -0.06
C PHE A 54 8.66 5.15 -1.36
N VAL A 55 8.98 4.51 -2.49
CA VAL A 55 8.98 5.14 -3.83
C VAL A 55 7.61 5.67 -4.26
N SER A 56 6.52 5.29 -3.59
CA SER A 56 5.18 5.83 -3.84
C SER A 56 4.29 5.75 -2.60
N ARG A 57 3.17 6.50 -2.62
CA ARG A 57 2.15 6.46 -1.57
C ARG A 57 1.50 5.08 -1.39
N GLY A 58 1.61 4.19 -2.37
CA GLY A 58 1.16 2.80 -2.22
C GLY A 58 1.88 2.10 -1.08
N GLY A 59 3.18 2.34 -0.90
CA GLY A 59 3.94 1.69 0.18
C GLY A 59 3.40 2.02 1.58
N GLU A 60 2.93 3.25 1.81
CA GLU A 60 2.34 3.64 3.09
C GLU A 60 1.02 2.90 3.37
N LYS A 61 0.20 2.67 2.32
CA LYS A 61 -1.05 1.91 2.44
C LYS A 61 -0.78 0.45 2.82
N LEU A 62 0.20 -0.16 2.16
CA LEU A 62 0.57 -1.54 2.47
C LEU A 62 1.18 -1.64 3.86
N ALA A 63 2.08 -0.72 4.23
CA ALA A 63 2.69 -0.70 5.56
C ALA A 63 1.64 -0.60 6.68
N HIS A 64 0.65 0.27 6.50
CA HIS A 64 -0.48 0.38 7.42
C HIS A 64 -1.25 -0.94 7.56
N ALA A 65 -1.54 -1.60 6.44
CA ALA A 65 -2.27 -2.86 6.43
C ALA A 65 -1.49 -4.02 7.06
N LEU A 66 -0.18 -4.15 6.78
CA LEU A 66 0.68 -5.15 7.41
C LEU A 66 0.66 -5.01 8.94
N GLU A 67 0.70 -3.77 9.44
CA GLU A 67 0.66 -3.49 10.88
C GLU A 67 -0.71 -3.80 11.51
N VAL A 68 -1.81 -3.30 10.92
CA VAL A 68 -3.15 -3.45 11.51
C VAL A 68 -3.69 -4.88 11.39
N LEU A 69 -3.36 -5.57 10.31
CA LEU A 69 -3.85 -6.93 10.01
C LEU A 69 -2.85 -8.00 10.44
N PHE A 70 -1.73 -7.61 11.07
CA PHE A 70 -0.71 -8.50 11.62
C PHE A 70 -0.13 -9.51 10.62
N LEU A 71 0.02 -9.08 9.35
CA LEU A 71 0.66 -9.88 8.31
C LEU A 71 2.15 -9.57 8.25
N ASP A 72 2.99 -10.60 8.45
CA ASP A 72 4.45 -10.46 8.42
C ASP A 72 5.06 -11.06 7.14
N PRO A 73 5.62 -10.23 6.22
CA PRO A 73 6.28 -10.72 5.03
C PRO A 73 7.74 -11.13 5.25
N ALA A 74 8.29 -11.01 6.46
CA ALA A 74 9.68 -11.32 6.72
C ALA A 74 10.05 -12.77 6.31
N GLY A 75 11.06 -12.89 5.44
CA GLY A 75 11.53 -14.17 4.92
C GLY A 75 10.61 -14.86 3.92
N LYS A 76 9.50 -14.23 3.51
CA LYS A 76 8.50 -14.81 2.60
C LYS A 76 8.78 -14.48 1.13
N ASP A 77 8.42 -15.40 0.26
CA ASP A 77 8.34 -15.18 -1.17
C ASP A 77 7.05 -14.41 -1.51
N CYS A 78 7.15 -13.24 -2.13
CA CYS A 78 6.00 -12.37 -2.36
C CYS A 78 5.71 -12.11 -3.85
N LEU A 79 4.46 -11.79 -4.15
CA LEU A 79 4.01 -11.30 -5.45
C LEU A 79 3.31 -9.94 -5.28
N ASP A 80 3.76 -8.94 -6.02
CA ASP A 80 3.14 -7.61 -6.13
C ASP A 80 2.42 -7.48 -7.48
N VAL A 81 1.09 -7.47 -7.44
CA VAL A 81 0.21 -7.41 -8.61
C VAL A 81 -0.21 -5.96 -8.88
N GLY A 82 0.27 -5.41 -10.00
CA GLY A 82 0.12 -3.98 -10.30
C GLY A 82 1.23 -3.13 -9.71
N ALA A 83 2.47 -3.64 -9.74
CA ALA A 83 3.62 -3.04 -9.06
C ALA A 83 3.86 -1.55 -9.39
N SER A 84 3.55 -1.11 -10.61
CA SER A 84 3.63 0.28 -11.08
C SER A 84 5.01 0.88 -10.80
N THR A 85 5.09 1.96 -10.02
CA THR A 85 6.37 2.54 -9.58
C THR A 85 7.11 1.72 -8.52
N GLY A 86 6.43 0.76 -7.88
CA GLY A 86 6.99 -0.21 -6.94
C GLY A 86 6.71 0.10 -5.48
N GLY A 87 5.63 0.83 -5.15
CA GLY A 87 5.34 1.21 -3.76
C GLY A 87 5.15 0.01 -2.84
N PHE A 88 4.34 -0.97 -3.27
CA PHE A 88 4.10 -2.20 -2.52
C PHE A 88 5.35 -3.08 -2.49
N THR A 89 6.04 -3.27 -3.63
CA THR A 89 7.34 -3.93 -3.70
C THR A 89 8.35 -3.35 -2.70
N ASP A 90 8.54 -2.02 -2.64
CA ASP A 90 9.45 -1.36 -1.71
C ASP A 90 9.06 -1.62 -0.24
N CYS A 91 7.74 -1.57 0.05
CA CYS A 91 7.24 -1.88 1.38
C CYS A 91 7.53 -3.34 1.79
N LEU A 92 7.28 -4.31 0.91
CA LEU A 92 7.60 -5.73 1.17
C LEU A 92 9.09 -5.95 1.42
N LEU A 93 9.96 -5.36 0.59
CA LEU A 93 11.41 -5.50 0.75
C LEU A 93 11.93 -4.88 2.04
N GLN A 94 11.40 -3.71 2.43
CA GLN A 94 11.74 -3.06 3.69
C GLN A 94 11.18 -3.80 4.90
N ALA A 95 10.06 -4.51 4.75
CA ALA A 95 9.46 -5.38 5.75
C ALA A 95 10.13 -6.78 5.80
N GLY A 96 11.16 -7.03 5.00
CA GLY A 96 11.99 -8.23 5.10
C GLY A 96 11.60 -9.39 4.18
N ALA A 97 10.76 -9.18 3.16
CA ALA A 97 10.48 -10.19 2.15
C ALA A 97 11.78 -10.79 1.57
N ALA A 98 11.79 -12.11 1.39
CA ALA A 98 12.95 -12.82 0.85
C ALA A 98 13.19 -12.41 -0.61
N ARG A 99 12.11 -12.38 -1.40
CA ARG A 99 12.10 -11.93 -2.80
C ARG A 99 10.69 -11.58 -3.24
N VAL A 100 10.57 -10.73 -4.26
CA VAL A 100 9.30 -10.19 -4.74
C VAL A 100 9.23 -10.33 -6.26
N ILE A 101 8.15 -10.92 -6.77
CA ILE A 101 7.77 -10.79 -8.19
C ILE A 101 7.00 -9.47 -8.32
N ALA A 102 7.54 -8.52 -9.07
CA ALA A 102 6.86 -7.26 -9.39
C ALA A 102 6.16 -7.42 -10.75
N LEU A 103 4.86 -7.68 -10.73
CA LEU A 103 4.04 -7.93 -11.91
C LEU A 103 3.28 -6.68 -12.34
N ASP A 104 3.43 -6.26 -13.59
CA ASP A 104 2.68 -5.14 -14.15
C ASP A 104 2.35 -5.32 -15.64
N VAL A 105 1.24 -4.72 -16.07
CA VAL A 105 0.85 -4.63 -17.48
C VAL A 105 1.59 -3.50 -18.22
N GLY A 106 2.05 -2.49 -17.47
CA GLY A 106 2.89 -1.40 -17.93
C GLY A 106 4.33 -1.84 -18.23
N TYR A 107 5.12 -0.87 -18.69
CA TYR A 107 6.52 -1.08 -19.05
C TYR A 107 7.38 0.10 -18.58
N GLY A 108 8.51 -0.19 -17.95
CA GLY A 108 9.49 0.80 -17.52
C GLY A 108 9.01 1.67 -16.35
N GLN A 109 8.02 1.22 -15.58
CA GLN A 109 7.43 2.03 -14.50
C GLN A 109 8.17 1.84 -13.17
N LEU A 110 8.67 0.63 -12.91
CA LEU A 110 9.30 0.28 -11.64
C LEU A 110 10.55 1.15 -11.40
N HIS A 111 10.64 1.71 -10.19
CA HIS A 111 11.74 2.59 -9.80
C HIS A 111 13.11 1.91 -10.00
N PRO A 112 14.14 2.61 -10.53
CA PRO A 112 15.44 2.01 -10.86
C PRO A 112 16.11 1.25 -9.71
N ARG A 113 16.03 1.78 -8.48
CA ARG A 113 16.50 1.11 -7.26
C ARG A 113 15.91 -0.29 -7.07
N LEU A 114 14.59 -0.42 -7.26
CA LEU A 114 13.89 -1.69 -7.05
C LEU A 114 14.18 -2.66 -8.19
N ARG A 115 14.26 -2.15 -9.42
CA ARG A 115 14.66 -2.96 -10.58
C ARG A 115 16.07 -3.54 -10.44
N ALA A 116 16.96 -2.82 -9.77
CA ALA A 116 18.35 -3.24 -9.55
C ALA A 116 18.54 -4.09 -8.27
N ASP A 117 17.49 -4.33 -7.48
CA ASP A 117 17.57 -5.17 -6.29
C ASP A 117 17.48 -6.65 -6.70
N ASP A 118 18.47 -7.47 -6.33
CA ASP A 118 18.56 -8.89 -6.70
C ASP A 118 17.39 -9.74 -6.17
N ARG A 119 16.65 -9.22 -5.18
CA ARG A 119 15.45 -9.87 -4.63
C ARG A 119 14.22 -9.62 -5.49
N VAL A 120 14.27 -8.74 -6.50
CA VAL A 120 13.11 -8.37 -7.31
C VAL A 120 13.17 -9.05 -8.69
N THR A 121 12.14 -9.83 -9.00
CA THR A 121 11.92 -10.35 -10.35
C THR A 121 10.83 -9.56 -11.05
N VAL A 122 11.20 -8.82 -12.11
CA VAL A 122 10.28 -7.92 -12.81
C VAL A 122 9.54 -8.65 -13.94
N LEU A 123 8.20 -8.65 -13.90
CA LEU A 123 7.33 -9.18 -14.96
C LEU A 123 6.47 -8.04 -15.53
N GLU A 124 7.01 -7.34 -16.53
CA GLU A 124 6.35 -6.23 -17.21
C GLU A 124 5.64 -6.66 -18.50
N ARG A 125 4.67 -5.85 -18.94
CA ARG A 125 3.79 -6.18 -20.09
C ARG A 125 3.04 -7.50 -19.91
N VAL A 126 2.81 -7.90 -18.67
CA VAL A 126 2.09 -9.13 -18.32
C VAL A 126 0.72 -8.77 -17.80
N ASN A 127 -0.33 -9.24 -18.49
CA ASN A 127 -1.70 -9.09 -17.98
C ASN A 127 -1.96 -10.19 -16.95
N ALA A 128 -2.24 -9.82 -15.70
CA ALA A 128 -2.54 -10.74 -14.59
C ALA A 128 -3.56 -11.84 -14.95
N ARG A 129 -4.54 -11.52 -15.81
CA ARG A 129 -5.59 -12.47 -16.25
C ARG A 129 -5.06 -13.66 -17.06
N ASN A 130 -3.93 -13.48 -17.71
CA ASN A 130 -3.37 -14.42 -18.67
C ASN A 130 -2.14 -15.17 -18.12
N VAL A 131 -1.82 -14.97 -16.84
CA VAL A 131 -0.65 -15.60 -16.22
C VAL A 131 -0.96 -17.06 -15.94
N THR A 132 -0.08 -17.94 -16.40
CA THR A 132 -0.18 -19.39 -16.24
C THR A 132 0.98 -19.99 -15.45
N SER A 133 2.03 -19.22 -15.20
CA SER A 133 3.20 -19.63 -14.41
C SER A 133 3.88 -18.42 -13.81
N LEU A 134 4.46 -18.59 -12.62
CA LEU A 134 5.29 -17.60 -11.95
C LEU A 134 6.72 -18.15 -11.77
N PRO A 135 7.75 -17.28 -11.68
CA PRO A 135 9.13 -17.70 -11.41
C PRO A 135 9.30 -18.52 -10.13
N PHE A 136 8.42 -18.31 -9.15
CA PHE A 136 8.28 -19.09 -7.93
C PHE A 136 6.84 -18.97 -7.42
N ALA A 137 6.43 -19.87 -6.52
CA ALA A 137 5.12 -19.83 -5.89
C ALA A 137 5.17 -18.85 -4.69
N PRO A 138 4.50 -17.69 -4.73
CA PRO A 138 4.50 -16.75 -3.62
C PRO A 138 3.71 -17.29 -2.42
N GLU A 139 4.20 -16.99 -1.21
CA GLU A 139 3.50 -17.20 0.05
C GLU A 139 2.61 -16.00 0.41
N ILE A 140 2.98 -14.79 -0.05
CA ILE A 140 2.19 -13.57 0.14
C ILE A 140 1.90 -12.91 -1.20
N VAL A 141 0.63 -12.56 -1.44
CA VAL A 141 0.19 -11.83 -2.63
C VAL A 141 -0.36 -10.47 -2.24
N VAL A 142 0.21 -9.39 -2.76
CA VAL A 142 -0.34 -8.04 -2.60
C VAL A 142 -0.87 -7.55 -3.95
N CYS A 143 -2.01 -6.85 -3.96
CA CYS A 143 -2.67 -6.44 -5.21
C CYS A 143 -3.12 -4.98 -5.16
N ASP A 144 -2.52 -4.16 -6.02
CA ASP A 144 -2.86 -2.74 -6.24
C ASP A 144 -3.08 -2.49 -7.74
N VAL A 145 -4.24 -2.92 -8.25
CA VAL A 145 -4.59 -2.72 -9.66
C VAL A 145 -5.49 -1.50 -9.86
N SER A 146 -5.45 -0.93 -11.06
CA SER A 146 -6.32 0.18 -11.47
C SER A 146 -6.99 -0.15 -12.80
N PHE A 147 -8.19 0.40 -13.02
CA PHE A 147 -8.97 0.22 -14.26
C PHE A 147 -9.41 -1.22 -14.56
N ILE A 148 -9.30 -2.12 -13.58
CA ILE A 148 -9.78 -3.50 -13.63
C ILE A 148 -10.30 -3.88 -12.24
N SER A 149 -11.31 -4.76 -12.21
CA SER A 149 -11.79 -5.34 -10.96
C SER A 149 -10.81 -6.40 -10.44
N VAL A 150 -10.54 -6.38 -9.13
CA VAL A 150 -9.72 -7.40 -8.46
C VAL A 150 -10.29 -8.80 -8.64
N LYS A 151 -11.63 -8.91 -8.76
CA LYS A 151 -12.35 -10.16 -9.02
C LYS A 151 -11.95 -10.82 -10.35
N THR A 152 -11.41 -10.04 -11.27
CA THR A 152 -10.94 -10.53 -12.57
C THR A 152 -9.42 -10.74 -12.59
N ALA A 153 -8.67 -9.84 -11.96
CA ALA A 153 -7.20 -9.86 -12.02
C ALA A 153 -6.57 -10.93 -11.11
N LEU A 154 -7.13 -11.15 -9.93
CA LEU A 154 -6.47 -11.90 -8.86
C LEU A 154 -6.59 -13.44 -8.96
N PRO A 155 -7.74 -14.04 -9.36
CA PRO A 155 -7.91 -15.49 -9.27
C PRO A 155 -6.86 -16.34 -10.00
N PRO A 156 -6.36 -15.97 -11.21
CA PRO A 156 -5.28 -16.71 -11.86
C PRO A 156 -3.98 -16.78 -11.06
N LEU A 157 -3.69 -15.73 -10.30
CA LEU A 157 -2.44 -15.60 -9.55
C LEU A 157 -2.50 -16.37 -8.23
N LEU A 158 -3.65 -16.39 -7.55
CA LEU A 158 -3.84 -17.18 -6.32
C LEU A 158 -3.68 -18.68 -6.58
N ARG A 159 -4.09 -19.16 -7.77
CA ARG A 159 -3.88 -20.57 -8.17
C ARG A 159 -2.40 -20.95 -8.37
N LEU A 160 -1.51 -19.97 -8.47
CA LEU A 160 -0.07 -20.16 -8.65
C LEU A 160 0.71 -19.89 -7.35
N ALA A 161 0.01 -19.46 -6.30
CA ALA A 161 0.58 -19.23 -4.98
C ALA A 161 0.86 -20.56 -4.25
N ALA A 162 1.74 -20.52 -3.26
CA ALA A 162 2.03 -21.66 -2.39
C ALA A 162 0.81 -22.02 -1.54
N ALA A 163 0.64 -23.28 -1.15
CA ALA A 163 -0.42 -23.65 -0.22
C ALA A 163 -0.27 -22.90 1.11
N GLY A 164 -1.38 -22.46 1.70
CA GLY A 164 -1.37 -21.62 2.90
C GLY A 164 -0.99 -20.16 2.63
N TRP A 165 -1.14 -19.69 1.38
CA TRP A 165 -0.85 -18.30 1.02
C TRP A 165 -1.75 -17.32 1.78
N GLU A 166 -1.23 -16.10 1.93
CA GLU A 166 -2.00 -14.95 2.42
C GLU A 166 -1.99 -13.83 1.38
N ALA A 167 -3.02 -13.00 1.36
CA ALA A 167 -3.10 -11.89 0.42
C ALA A 167 -3.64 -10.60 1.03
N LEU A 168 -3.09 -9.46 0.60
CA LEU A 168 -3.61 -8.13 0.88
C LEU A 168 -4.05 -7.47 -0.43
N VAL A 169 -5.35 -7.23 -0.54
CA VAL A 169 -5.97 -6.75 -1.78
C VAL A 169 -6.50 -5.33 -1.58
N LEU A 170 -5.95 -4.37 -2.31
CA LEU A 170 -6.46 -2.99 -2.32
C LEU A 170 -7.70 -2.88 -3.20
N VAL A 171 -8.85 -2.88 -2.53
CA VAL A 171 -10.17 -2.67 -3.12
C VAL A 171 -10.39 -1.17 -3.33
N LYS A 172 -10.60 -0.80 -4.59
CA LYS A 172 -10.83 0.57 -5.03
C LYS A 172 -12.26 0.72 -5.53
N PRO A 173 -13.19 1.28 -4.73
CA PRO A 173 -14.60 1.35 -5.09
C PRO A 173 -14.86 1.92 -6.48
N GLN A 174 -14.08 2.91 -6.93
CA GLN A 174 -14.20 3.51 -8.26
C GLN A 174 -13.92 2.57 -9.45
N PHE A 175 -13.31 1.40 -9.21
CA PHE A 175 -13.05 0.39 -10.24
C PHE A 175 -13.89 -0.88 -10.07
N GLU A 176 -14.57 -1.02 -8.93
CA GLU A 176 -15.46 -2.15 -8.62
C GLU A 176 -16.93 -1.79 -8.80
N ALA A 177 -17.31 -0.54 -8.52
CA ALA A 177 -18.68 -0.06 -8.61
C ALA A 177 -19.11 0.14 -10.06
N GLY A 178 -20.44 0.11 -10.28
CA GLY A 178 -21.03 0.39 -11.58
C GLY A 178 -20.79 1.83 -12.03
N ARG A 179 -20.95 2.09 -13.34
CA ARG A 179 -20.79 3.44 -13.91
C ARG A 179 -21.71 4.49 -13.27
N ALA A 180 -22.91 4.10 -12.87
CA ALA A 180 -23.89 4.99 -12.23
C ALA A 180 -23.43 5.46 -10.84
N ASP A 181 -22.69 4.61 -10.12
CA ASP A 181 -22.24 4.84 -8.74
C ASP A 181 -20.92 5.62 -8.64
N THR A 182 -20.30 5.93 -9.79
CA THR A 182 -18.97 6.55 -9.84
C THR A 182 -18.97 7.87 -10.64
N PRO A 183 -19.79 8.87 -10.26
CA PRO A 183 -19.82 10.15 -10.95
C PRO A 183 -18.45 10.83 -10.87
N LYS A 184 -17.91 11.24 -12.03
CA LYS A 184 -16.58 11.87 -12.16
C LYS A 184 -15.40 11.01 -11.64
N GLY A 185 -15.58 9.71 -11.46
CA GLY A 185 -14.52 8.81 -11.00
C GLY A 185 -14.33 8.80 -9.48
N VAL A 186 -15.29 9.29 -8.69
CA VAL A 186 -15.21 9.33 -7.22
C VAL A 186 -16.45 8.71 -6.59
N VAL A 187 -16.24 7.76 -5.67
CA VAL A 187 -17.28 7.13 -4.86
C VAL A 187 -17.33 7.79 -3.48
N ARG A 188 -18.40 8.55 -3.23
CA ARG A 188 -18.61 9.27 -1.96
C ARG A 188 -19.59 8.59 -1.02
N ASP A 189 -20.57 7.90 -1.59
CA ASP A 189 -21.65 7.25 -0.85
C ASP A 189 -21.09 6.04 -0.07
N PRO A 190 -21.20 6.03 1.27
CA PRO A 190 -20.76 4.90 2.09
C PRO A 190 -21.48 3.60 1.75
N GLU A 191 -22.75 3.65 1.33
CA GLU A 191 -23.52 2.44 0.99
C GLU A 191 -23.02 1.81 -0.32
N VAL A 192 -22.51 2.62 -1.25
CA VAL A 192 -21.81 2.11 -2.44
C VAL A 192 -20.52 1.40 -2.03
N ARG A 193 -19.76 1.95 -1.08
CA ARG A 193 -18.51 1.33 -0.60
C ARG A 193 -18.80 0.02 0.13
N ARG A 194 -19.82 -0.02 0.98
CA ARG A 194 -20.32 -1.23 1.64
C ARG A 194 -20.68 -2.31 0.64
N ARG A 195 -21.53 -1.97 -0.34
CA ARG A 195 -21.91 -2.92 -1.40
C ARG A 195 -20.69 -3.44 -2.16
N VAL A 196 -19.75 -2.57 -2.54
CA VAL A 196 -18.51 -3.00 -3.20
C VAL A 196 -17.72 -3.99 -2.34
N LEU A 197 -17.56 -3.71 -1.05
CA LEU A 197 -16.84 -4.61 -0.14
C LEU A 197 -17.54 -5.96 -0.04
N HIS A 198 -18.87 -6.01 0.13
CA HIS A 198 -19.61 -7.27 0.08
C HIS A 198 -19.43 -8.00 -1.25
N ASP A 199 -19.57 -7.31 -2.38
CA ASP A 199 -19.47 -7.90 -3.71
C ASP A 199 -18.08 -8.49 -3.97
N VAL A 200 -17.02 -7.83 -3.48
CA VAL A 200 -15.65 -8.35 -3.57
C VAL A 200 -15.46 -9.53 -2.62
N CYS A 201 -15.83 -9.40 -1.34
CA CYS A 201 -15.68 -10.45 -0.33
C CYS A 201 -16.46 -11.72 -0.69
N ALA A 202 -17.67 -11.59 -1.22
CA ALA A 202 -18.48 -12.73 -1.68
C ALA A 202 -17.81 -13.48 -2.85
N ALA A 203 -17.09 -12.78 -3.74
CA ALA A 203 -16.39 -13.41 -4.84
C ALA A 203 -15.19 -14.24 -4.38
N THR A 204 -14.60 -13.91 -3.22
CA THR A 204 -13.38 -14.56 -2.69
C THR A 204 -13.60 -16.04 -2.34
N ALA A 205 -14.82 -16.43 -1.94
CA ALA A 205 -15.14 -17.83 -1.66
C ALA A 205 -14.91 -18.73 -2.88
N GLY A 206 -15.17 -18.23 -4.09
CA GLY A 206 -14.91 -18.94 -5.33
C GLY A 206 -13.42 -19.10 -5.69
N TRP A 207 -12.52 -18.48 -4.92
CA TRP A 207 -11.07 -18.54 -5.14
C TRP A 207 -10.38 -19.56 -4.23
N GLY A 208 -11.13 -20.23 -3.35
CA GLY A 208 -10.55 -21.08 -2.30
C GLY A 208 -9.94 -20.25 -1.18
N SER A 209 -10.58 -19.13 -0.83
CA SER A 209 -10.07 -18.22 0.18
C SER A 209 -11.13 -17.77 1.17
N LYS A 210 -10.65 -17.37 2.35
CA LYS A 210 -11.43 -16.76 3.43
C LYS A 210 -10.94 -15.34 3.70
N VAL A 211 -11.88 -14.41 3.96
CA VAL A 211 -11.55 -13.07 4.48
C VAL A 211 -11.26 -13.18 5.97
N VAL A 212 -10.15 -12.56 6.41
CA VAL A 212 -9.73 -12.55 7.83
C VAL A 212 -9.55 -11.15 8.40
N GLY A 213 -9.78 -10.12 7.59
CA GLY A 213 -9.78 -8.73 8.04
C GLY A 213 -9.99 -7.73 6.90
N ILE A 214 -10.51 -6.55 7.25
CA ILE A 214 -10.65 -5.41 6.34
C ILE A 214 -10.25 -4.15 7.09
N VAL A 215 -9.50 -3.27 6.43
CA VAL A 215 -9.09 -1.98 6.98
C VAL A 215 -9.18 -0.87 5.93
N ASP A 216 -9.46 0.36 6.34
CA ASP A 216 -9.26 1.54 5.50
C ASP A 216 -7.77 1.65 5.14
N SER A 217 -7.45 2.01 3.90
CA SER A 217 -6.04 2.14 3.47
C SER A 217 -5.27 3.28 4.16
N GLY A 218 -5.91 4.09 5.01
CA GLY A 218 -5.33 5.17 5.79
C GLY A 218 -5.00 6.42 4.95
N LEU A 219 -4.93 6.28 3.62
CA LEU A 219 -4.64 7.36 2.69
C LEU A 219 -5.60 7.31 1.50
N PRO A 220 -6.28 8.43 1.18
CA PRO A 220 -7.15 8.44 0.02
C PRO A 220 -6.37 8.29 -1.29
N GLY A 221 -7.00 7.69 -2.29
CA GLY A 221 -6.52 7.65 -3.66
C GLY A 221 -6.34 9.06 -4.27
N PRO A 222 -5.70 9.19 -5.45
CA PRO A 222 -5.34 10.50 -6.02
C PRO A 222 -6.49 11.50 -6.19
N LYS A 223 -7.72 11.02 -6.40
CA LYS A 223 -8.94 11.84 -6.53
C LYS A 223 -9.76 11.96 -5.24
N GLY A 224 -9.22 11.52 -4.11
CA GLY A 224 -9.92 11.52 -2.82
C GLY A 224 -10.81 10.30 -2.56
N ASN A 225 -10.71 9.24 -3.38
CA ASN A 225 -11.44 7.99 -3.11
C ASN A 225 -10.90 7.34 -1.84
N ARG A 226 -11.80 6.89 -0.96
CA ARG A 226 -11.42 5.96 0.10
C ARG A 226 -11.29 4.57 -0.50
N GLU A 227 -10.24 3.89 -0.11
CA GLU A 227 -9.84 2.59 -0.64
C GLU A 227 -9.55 1.69 0.57
N PHE A 228 -9.73 0.38 0.40
CA PHE A 228 -9.77 -0.57 1.50
C PHE A 228 -8.83 -1.73 1.23
N LEU A 229 -8.16 -2.23 2.26
CA LEU A 229 -7.34 -3.43 2.21
C LEU A 229 -8.17 -4.59 2.76
N VAL A 230 -8.28 -5.65 1.96
CA VAL A 230 -8.93 -6.91 2.37
C VAL A 230 -7.85 -7.97 2.53
N HIS A 231 -7.78 -8.59 3.70
CA HIS A 231 -6.88 -9.71 4.01
C HIS A 231 -7.57 -11.03 3.72
N LEU A 232 -6.96 -11.82 2.85
CA LEU A 232 -7.40 -13.15 2.47
C LEU A 232 -6.39 -14.20 2.92
N THR A 233 -6.88 -15.39 3.23
CA THR A 233 -6.06 -16.57 3.50
C THR A 233 -6.53 -17.73 2.63
N ASP A 234 -5.60 -18.60 2.24
CA ASP A 234 -5.88 -19.87 1.55
C ASP A 234 -6.71 -20.79 2.46
N SER A 235 -8.01 -20.90 2.18
CA SER A 235 -8.92 -21.67 3.00
C SER A 235 -10.23 -21.95 2.28
N THR A 236 -10.74 -23.16 2.45
CA THR A 236 -12.08 -23.55 2.00
C THR A 236 -13.16 -23.28 3.03
N GLU A 237 -12.78 -22.83 4.24
CA GLU A 237 -13.75 -22.44 5.25
C GLU A 237 -14.44 -21.13 4.86
N PRO A 238 -15.76 -21.01 5.12
CA PRO A 238 -16.45 -19.75 4.87
C PRO A 238 -15.90 -18.65 5.78
N THR A 239 -16.00 -17.42 5.29
CA THR A 239 -15.83 -16.23 6.13
C THR A 239 -17.00 -16.16 7.11
N ASP A 240 -16.71 -15.87 8.38
CA ASP A 240 -17.76 -15.63 9.38
C ASP A 240 -18.52 -14.35 9.04
N ALA A 241 -19.85 -14.44 9.00
CA ALA A 241 -20.69 -13.34 8.54
C ALA A 241 -20.68 -12.15 9.52
N ASP A 242 -20.67 -12.43 10.82
CA ASP A 242 -20.69 -11.38 11.85
C ASP A 242 -19.34 -10.65 11.90
N ASP A 243 -18.23 -11.40 11.75
CA ASP A 243 -16.90 -10.80 11.62
C ASP A 243 -16.79 -9.95 10.34
N LEU A 244 -17.33 -10.44 9.21
CA LEU A 244 -17.31 -9.69 7.95
C LEU A 244 -18.05 -8.36 8.05
N GLU A 245 -19.28 -8.37 8.58
CA GLU A 245 -20.05 -7.13 8.78
C GLU A 245 -19.29 -6.16 9.68
N ARG A 246 -18.74 -6.65 10.81
CA ARG A 246 -17.96 -5.82 11.73
C ARG A 246 -16.75 -5.17 11.04
N TRP A 247 -15.98 -5.94 10.26
CA TRP A 247 -14.82 -5.39 9.54
C TRP A 247 -15.21 -4.37 8.47
N ILE A 248 -16.34 -4.57 7.79
CA ILE A 248 -16.84 -3.61 6.80
C ILE A 248 -17.29 -2.31 7.50
N ASP A 249 -18.01 -2.42 8.62
CA ASP A 249 -18.43 -1.28 9.43
C ASP A 249 -17.23 -0.46 9.91
N ASP A 250 -16.26 -1.12 10.55
CA ASP A 250 -15.05 -0.49 11.08
C ASP A 250 -14.23 0.19 9.97
N ALA A 251 -14.10 -0.45 8.81
CA ALA A 251 -13.35 0.10 7.70
C ALA A 251 -14.06 1.31 7.06
N ILE A 252 -15.39 1.30 6.99
CA ILE A 252 -16.16 2.42 6.40
C ILE A 252 -16.23 3.59 7.37
N GLY A 253 -16.37 3.37 8.67
CA GLY A 253 -16.49 4.42 9.69
C GLY A 253 -17.87 5.06 9.74
#